data_AF-A0A1B0CJ22-F1
#
_entry.id   AF-A0A1B0CJ22-F1
#
_cell.length_a   1.000
_cell.length_b   1.000
_cell.length_c   1.000
_cell.angle_alpha   90.00
_cell.angle_beta   90.00
_cell.angle_gamma   90.00
#
_symmetry.space_group_name_H-M   'P 1'
#
loop_
_entity.id
_entity.type
_entity.pdbx_description
1 polymer ?
#
loop_
_entity_poly.entity_id
_entity_poly.type
_entity_poly.pdbx_seq_one_letter_code
_entity_poly.pdbx_strand_id
1 'polypeptide(L)'
;MSEELAKVGLYIDDLYLLRVIEPEIANETNDLKHDCTTYSDKLQEFQTLIQSFLRVTDEFGAEVEKEKIRTIGIQNLVKNLSKQRESEQQQIQAEIIEKSLELERLKIELQHLQRIESEQQEIMDNFYQTQ
;
A
#
# COMPACT_ATOMS: atom_id res chain seq x y z
N MET A 1 -67.33 -46.90 -11.15
CA MET A 1 -66.62 -47.27 -9.91
C MET A 1 -65.55 -46.26 -9.53
N SER A 2 -64.58 -45.89 -10.38
CA SER A 2 -63.58 -44.86 -10.02
C SER A 2 -64.20 -43.48 -9.75
N GLU A 3 -65.17 -43.04 -10.56
CA GLU A 3 -65.91 -41.78 -10.32
C GLU A 3 -66.80 -41.80 -9.07
N GLU A 4 -67.29 -42.97 -8.65
CA GLU A 4 -68.08 -43.10 -7.41
C GLU A 4 -67.19 -43.07 -6.17
N LEU A 5 -66.00 -43.66 -6.27
CA LEU A 5 -64.96 -43.60 -5.23
C LEU A 5 -64.45 -42.17 -5.06
N ALA A 6 -64.22 -41.45 -6.18
CA ALA A 6 -63.79 -40.05 -6.17
C ALA A 6 -64.80 -39.13 -5.46
N LYS A 7 -66.11 -39.38 -5.61
CA LYS A 7 -67.17 -38.63 -4.89
C LYS A 7 -67.13 -38.79 -3.36
N VAL A 8 -66.49 -39.85 -2.86
CA VAL A 8 -66.30 -40.12 -1.43
C VAL A 8 -64.85 -39.81 -1.00
N GLY A 9 -64.03 -39.24 -1.90
CA GLY A 9 -62.63 -38.88 -1.63
C GLY A 9 -61.65 -40.05 -1.66
N LEU A 10 -61.99 -41.14 -2.35
CA LEU A 10 -61.13 -42.30 -2.52
C LEU A 10 -60.63 -42.40 -3.97
N TYR A 11 -59.35 -42.67 -4.13
CA TYR A 11 -58.65 -42.76 -5.41
C TYR A 11 -57.98 -44.12 -5.55
N ILE A 12 -57.78 -44.60 -6.77
CA ILE A 12 -57.02 -45.82 -7.04
C ILE A 12 -55.77 -45.40 -7.82
N ASP A 13 -54.60 -45.87 -7.39
CA ASP A 13 -53.33 -45.58 -8.07
C ASP A 13 -52.99 -46.61 -9.18
N ASP A 14 -51.87 -46.38 -9.87
CA ASP A 14 -51.36 -47.25 -10.94
C ASP A 14 -50.98 -48.67 -10.48
N LEU A 15 -50.92 -48.90 -9.17
CA LEU A 15 -50.67 -50.20 -8.54
C LEU A 15 -51.97 -50.85 -8.03
N TYR A 16 -53.13 -50.29 -8.39
CA TYR A 16 -54.46 -50.72 -7.94
C TYR A 16 -54.68 -50.65 -6.42
N LEU A 17 -53.94 -49.78 -5.73
CA LEU A 17 -54.09 -49.54 -4.30
C LEU A 17 -55.07 -48.38 -4.06
N LEU A 18 -55.94 -48.56 -3.06
CA LEU A 18 -56.87 -47.53 -2.61
C LEU A 18 -56.11 -46.45 -1.82
N ARG A 19 -56.28 -45.19 -2.20
CA ARG A 19 -55.66 -44.01 -1.59
C ARG A 19 -56.71 -42.99 -1.17
N VAL A 20 -56.38 -42.23 -0.13
CA VAL A 20 -57.22 -41.13 0.41
C VAL A 20 -56.82 -39.77 -0.19
N ILE A 21 -55.70 -39.73 -0.91
CA ILE A 21 -55.19 -38.54 -1.61
C ILE A 21 -55.01 -38.93 -3.07
N GLU A 22 -55.38 -38.01 -3.96
CA GLU A 22 -55.19 -38.15 -5.40
C GLU A 22 -53.68 -38.37 -5.71
N PRO A 23 -53.31 -39.49 -6.37
CA PRO A 23 -51.92 -39.85 -6.59
C PRO A 23 -51.10 -38.78 -7.33
N GLU A 24 -51.69 -38.13 -8.34
CA GLU A 24 -51.03 -37.06 -9.11
C GLU A 24 -50.70 -35.86 -8.21
N ILE A 25 -51.68 -35.36 -7.45
CA ILE A 25 -51.49 -34.23 -6.51
C ILE A 25 -50.44 -34.59 -5.44
N ALA A 26 -50.47 -35.82 -4.93
CA ALA A 26 -49.48 -36.29 -3.94
C ALA A 26 -48.06 -36.32 -4.51
N ASN A 27 -47.89 -36.77 -5.76
CA ASN A 27 -46.60 -36.80 -6.44
C ASN A 27 -46.10 -35.38 -6.74
N GLU A 28 -46.93 -34.52 -7.35
CA GLU A 28 -46.58 -33.13 -7.63
C GLU A 28 -46.20 -32.35 -6.36
N THR A 29 -46.91 -32.58 -5.26
CA THR A 29 -46.59 -31.96 -3.96
C THR A 29 -45.25 -32.43 -3.41
N ASN A 30 -44.90 -33.72 -3.59
CA ASN A 30 -43.62 -34.27 -3.16
C ASN A 30 -42.46 -33.76 -4.04
N ASP A 31 -42.66 -33.69 -5.35
CA ASP A 31 -41.69 -33.13 -6.29
C ASP A 31 -41.42 -31.66 -5.99
N LEU A 32 -42.49 -30.87 -5.78
CA LEU A 32 -42.37 -29.47 -5.36
C LEU A 32 -41.61 -29.33 -4.05
N LYS A 33 -41.89 -30.19 -3.06
CA LYS A 33 -41.16 -30.21 -1.79
C LYS A 33 -39.67 -30.49 -2.01
N HIS A 34 -39.32 -31.45 -2.86
CA HIS A 34 -37.94 -31.79 -3.18
C HIS A 34 -37.22 -30.63 -3.87
N ASP A 35 -37.87 -29.98 -4.83
CA ASP A 35 -37.34 -28.82 -5.54
C ASP A 35 -37.12 -27.63 -4.59
N CYS A 36 -38.08 -27.37 -3.69
CA CYS A 36 -37.93 -26.33 -2.66
C CYS A 36 -36.74 -26.61 -1.73
N THR A 37 -36.54 -27.86 -1.29
CA THR A 37 -35.39 -28.22 -0.47
C THR A 37 -34.08 -28.01 -1.24
N THR A 38 -34.01 -28.51 -2.48
CA THR A 38 -32.82 -28.35 -3.34
C THR A 38 -32.51 -26.88 -3.62
N TYR A 39 -33.54 -26.05 -3.82
CA TYR A 39 -33.37 -24.61 -3.99
C TYR A 39 -32.82 -23.96 -2.73
N SER A 40 -33.35 -24.32 -1.56
CA SER A 40 -32.88 -23.82 -0.27
C SER A 40 -31.41 -24.18 -0.04
N ASP A 41 -31.00 -25.40 -0.36
CA ASP A 41 -29.62 -25.85 -0.22
C ASP A 41 -28.68 -25.05 -1.13
N LYS A 42 -29.04 -24.87 -2.41
CA LYS A 42 -28.28 -24.05 -3.36
C LYS A 42 -28.16 -22.59 -2.92
N LEU A 43 -29.23 -22.04 -2.34
CA LEU A 43 -29.23 -20.67 -1.83
C LEU A 43 -28.29 -20.53 -0.63
N GLN A 44 -28.24 -21.54 0.24
CA GLN A 44 -27.31 -21.59 1.36
C GLN A 44 -25.84 -21.66 0.89
N GLU A 45 -25.54 -22.51 -0.10
CA GLU A 45 -24.21 -22.60 -0.71
C GLU A 45 -23.78 -21.26 -1.33
N PHE A 46 -24.70 -20.61 -2.06
CA PHE A 46 -24.44 -19.31 -2.66
C PHE A 46 -24.17 -18.23 -1.61
N GLN A 47 -24.90 -18.23 -0.50
CA GLN A 47 -24.67 -17.31 0.62
C GLN A 47 -23.27 -17.53 1.22
N THR A 48 -22.85 -18.78 1.42
CA THR A 48 -21.50 -19.10 1.91
C THR A 48 -20.41 -18.63 0.94
N LEU A 49 -20.64 -18.80 -0.37
CA LEU A 49 -19.70 -18.31 -1.40
C LEU A 49 -19.55 -16.78 -1.35
N ILE A 50 -20.66 -16.05 -1.26
CA ILE A 50 -20.63 -14.58 -1.14
C ILE A 50 -19.88 -14.16 0.12
N GLN A 51 -20.14 -14.79 1.27
CA GLN A 51 -19.45 -14.48 2.51
C GLN A 51 -17.93 -14.70 2.40
N SER A 52 -17.52 -15.80 1.77
CA SER A 52 -16.10 -16.06 1.49
C SER A 52 -15.51 -15.00 0.56
N PHE A 53 -16.23 -14.62 -0.50
CA PHE A 53 -15.79 -13.61 -1.46
C PHE A 53 -15.64 -12.23 -0.81
N LEU A 54 -16.61 -11.83 0.03
CA LEU A 54 -16.54 -10.59 0.79
C LEU A 54 -15.30 -10.56 1.69
N ARG A 55 -15.05 -11.65 2.43
CA ARG A 55 -13.86 -11.74 3.28
C ARG A 55 -12.56 -11.56 2.49
N VAL A 56 -12.43 -12.25 1.36
CA VAL A 56 -11.23 -12.13 0.50
C VAL A 56 -11.10 -10.69 -0.05
N THR A 57 -12.21 -10.06 -0.40
CA THR A 57 -12.22 -8.68 -0.90
C THR A 57 -11.79 -7.69 0.19
N ASP A 58 -12.26 -7.86 1.41
CA ASP A 58 -11.89 -7.03 2.56
C ASP A 58 -10.40 -7.20 2.92
N GLU A 59 -9.92 -8.44 2.97
CA GLU A 59 -8.50 -8.75 3.20
C GLU A 59 -7.60 -8.13 2.12
N PHE A 60 -8.01 -8.25 0.85
CA PHE A 60 -7.30 -7.64 -0.27
C PHE A 60 -7.29 -6.12 -0.17
N GLY A 61 -8.43 -5.49 0.16
CA GLY A 61 -8.52 -4.05 0.37
C GLY A 61 -7.59 -3.56 1.48
N ALA A 62 -7.52 -4.29 2.59
CA ALA A 62 -6.63 -3.95 3.70
C ALA A 62 -5.14 -4.02 3.32
N GLU A 63 -4.72 -5.05 2.58
CA GLU A 63 -3.33 -5.16 2.14
C GLU A 63 -2.96 -4.11 1.09
N VAL A 64 -3.86 -3.77 0.17
CA VAL A 64 -3.64 -2.66 -0.77
C VAL A 64 -3.43 -1.34 -0.04
N GLU A 65 -4.26 -1.06 0.98
CA GLU A 65 -4.13 0.19 1.75
C GLU A 65 -2.81 0.25 2.53
N LYS A 66 -2.40 -0.87 3.10
CA LYS A 66 -1.12 -0.99 3.82
C LYS A 66 0.08 -0.76 2.90
N GLU A 67 0.09 -1.36 1.71
CA GLU A 67 1.15 -1.12 0.72
C GLU A 67 1.14 0.32 0.20
N LYS A 68 -0.04 0.93 0.02
CA LYS A 68 -0.17 2.34 -0.35
C LYS A 68 0.50 3.24 0.69
N ILE A 69 0.17 3.05 1.97
CA ILE A 69 0.76 3.84 3.07
C ILE A 69 2.28 3.62 3.15
N ARG A 70 2.75 2.37 3.02
CA ARG A 70 4.18 2.06 3.02
C ARG A 70 4.91 2.78 1.89
N THR A 71 4.35 2.74 0.68
CA THR A 71 4.94 3.38 -0.51
C THR A 71 5.03 4.89 -0.33
N ILE A 72 3.97 5.53 0.17
CA ILE A 72 3.97 6.96 0.49
C ILE A 72 5.05 7.29 1.54
N GLY A 73 5.18 6.46 2.57
CA GLY A 73 6.21 6.61 3.60
C GLY A 73 7.63 6.57 3.03
N ILE A 74 7.92 5.60 2.17
CA ILE A 74 9.23 5.48 1.49
C ILE A 74 9.48 6.68 0.57
N GLN A 75 8.48 7.09 -0.21
CA GLN A 75 8.60 8.24 -1.10
C GLN A 75 8.92 9.53 -0.33
N ASN A 76 8.26 9.75 0.81
CA ASN A 76 8.53 10.90 1.67
C ASN A 76 9.94 10.85 2.24
N LEU A 77 10.40 9.68 2.69
CA LEU A 77 11.76 9.50 3.19
C LEU A 77 12.81 9.84 2.11
N VAL A 78 12.66 9.30 0.90
CA VAL A 78 13.57 9.56 -0.22
C VAL A 78 13.57 11.04 -0.61
N LYS A 79 12.40 11.67 -0.64
CA LYS A 79 12.27 13.10 -0.95
C LYS A 79 12.96 13.97 0.11
N ASN A 80 12.81 13.64 1.39
CA ASN A 80 13.46 14.36 2.48
C ASN A 80 14.98 14.16 2.47
N LEU A 81 15.46 12.93 2.23
CA LEU A 81 16.88 12.64 2.08
C LEU A 81 17.51 13.42 0.93
N SER A 82 16.80 13.53 -0.20
CA SER A 82 17.30 14.28 -1.37
C SER A 82 17.44 15.78 -1.05
N LYS A 83 16.43 16.36 -0.38
CA LYS A 83 16.48 17.76 0.08
C LYS A 83 17.58 18.00 1.11
N GLN A 84 17.74 17.07 2.06
CA GLN A 84 18.79 17.18 3.08
C GLN A 84 20.17 17.14 2.42
N ARG A 85 20.41 16.21 1.48
CA ARG A 85 21.67 16.14 0.72
C ARG A 85 21.95 17.41 -0.06
N GLU A 86 20.94 17.98 -0.72
CA GLU A 86 21.08 19.24 -1.46
C GLU A 86 21.47 20.40 -0.52
N SER A 87 20.81 20.50 0.64
CA SER A 87 21.12 21.50 1.66
C SER A 87 22.55 21.32 2.21
N GLU A 88 22.94 20.09 2.54
CA GLU A 88 24.29 19.77 3.02
C GLU A 88 25.35 20.11 1.96
N GLN A 89 25.09 19.82 0.69
CA GLN A 89 25.99 20.16 -0.40
C GLN A 89 26.16 21.68 -0.55
N GLN A 90 25.07 22.45 -0.46
CA GLN A 90 25.13 23.91 -0.51
C GLN A 90 25.91 24.48 0.68
N GLN A 91 25.70 23.94 1.88
CA GLN A 91 26.43 24.37 3.08
C GLN A 91 27.93 24.11 2.95
N ILE A 92 28.32 22.89 2.52
CA ILE A 92 29.73 22.55 2.29
C ILE A 92 30.36 23.45 1.23
N GLN A 93 29.64 23.75 0.14
CA GLN A 93 30.14 24.67 -0.89
C GLN A 93 30.36 26.09 -0.36
N ALA A 94 29.45 26.59 0.48
CA ALA A 94 29.61 27.89 1.12
C ALA A 94 30.84 27.93 2.04
N GLU A 95 31.04 26.89 2.87
CA GLU A 95 32.21 26.76 3.73
C GLU A 95 33.52 26.69 2.93
N ILE A 96 33.54 25.95 1.82
CA ILE A 96 34.71 25.90 0.93
C ILE A 96 35.04 27.29 0.37
N ILE A 97 34.03 28.05 -0.05
CA ILE A 97 34.22 29.41 -0.57
C ILE A 97 34.77 30.32 0.52
N GLU A 98 34.17 30.31 1.71
CA GLU A 98 34.62 31.11 2.85
C GLU A 98 36.08 30.81 3.20
N LYS A 99 36.45 29.53 3.32
CA LYS A 99 37.83 29.12 3.63
C LYS A 99 38.82 29.44 2.51
N SER A 100 38.39 29.36 1.26
CA SER A 100 39.24 29.74 0.12
C SER A 100 39.54 31.24 0.11
N LEU A 101 38.55 32.07 0.44
CA LEU A 101 38.72 33.52 0.54
C LEU A 101 39.60 33.91 1.73
N GLU A 102 39.41 33.26 2.89
CA GLU A 102 40.25 33.44 4.07
C GLU A 102 41.72 33.09 3.76
N LEU A 103 41.94 31.97 3.08
CA LEU A 103 43.28 31.54 2.66
C LEU A 103 43.95 32.53 1.71
N GLU A 104 43.20 33.08 0.75
CA GLU A 104 43.75 34.07 -0.18
C GLU A 104 44.10 35.39 0.52
N ARG A 105 43.26 35.82 1.48
CA ARG A 105 43.57 36.98 2.34
C ARG A 105 44.88 36.79 3.11
N LEU A 106 45.05 35.62 3.74
CA LEU A 106 46.25 35.29 4.52
C LEU A 106 47.50 35.22 3.66
N LYS A 107 47.39 34.74 2.40
CA LYS A 107 48.52 34.75 1.46
C LYS A 107 48.98 36.17 1.12
N ILE A 108 48.04 37.08 0.87
CA ILE A 108 48.35 38.49 0.58
C ILE A 108 49.02 39.13 1.80
N GLU A 109 48.49 38.88 2.99
CA GLU A 109 49.05 39.37 4.24
C GLU A 109 50.47 38.86 4.48
N LEU A 110 50.72 37.56 4.23
CA LEU A 110 52.05 36.97 4.31
C LEU A 110 53.04 37.62 3.34
N GLN A 111 52.64 37.80 2.07
CA GLN A 111 53.50 38.45 1.07
C GLN A 111 53.85 39.89 1.45
N HIS A 112 52.89 40.62 2.02
CA HIS A 112 53.10 41.97 2.51
C HIS A 112 54.10 42.01 3.68
N LEU A 113 53.97 41.10 4.65
CA LEU A 113 54.90 41.00 5.79
C LEU A 113 56.32 40.61 5.34
N GLN A 114 56.45 39.66 4.42
CA GLN A 114 57.75 39.26 3.85
C GLN A 114 58.46 40.42 3.15
N ARG A 115 57.71 41.29 2.47
CA ARG A 115 58.26 42.50 1.87
C ARG A 115 58.79 43.46 2.93
N ILE A 116 58.00 43.73 3.98
CA ILE A 116 58.43 44.59 5.09
C ILE A 116 59.69 44.02 5.77
N GLU A 117 59.72 42.70 6.01
CA GLU A 117 60.88 42.02 6.60
C GLU A 117 62.14 42.22 5.74
N SER A 118 62.03 42.05 4.41
CA SER A 118 63.14 42.30 3.48
C SER A 118 63.61 43.76 3.52
N GLU A 119 62.69 44.71 3.52
CA GLU A 119 63.01 46.15 3.61
C GLU A 119 63.71 46.47 4.94
N GLN A 120 63.27 45.88 6.05
CA GLN A 120 63.92 46.03 7.35
C GLN A 120 65.33 45.41 7.37
N GLN A 121 65.51 44.24 6.75
CA GLN A 121 66.81 43.59 6.64
C GLN A 121 67.80 44.45 5.85
N GLU A 122 67.38 45.02 4.73
CA GLU A 122 68.19 45.96 3.95
C GLU A 122 68.58 47.20 4.76
N ILE A 123 67.66 47.76 5.56
CA ILE A 123 67.97 48.88 6.45
C ILE A 123 69.03 48.49 7.49
N MET A 124 68.89 47.32 8.12
CA MET A 124 69.88 46.83 9.08
C MET A 124 71.26 46.64 8.44
N ASP A 125 71.32 45.99 7.27
CA ASP A 125 72.56 45.76 6.55
C ASP A 125 73.27 47.07 6.17
N ASN A 126 72.51 48.06 5.70
CA ASN A 126 73.03 49.41 5.42
C ASN A 126 73.57 50.11 6.67
N PHE A 127 72.89 49.98 7.82
CA PHE A 127 73.35 50.51 9.10
C PHE A 127 74.67 49.88 9.54
N TYR A 128 74.83 48.57 9.37
CA TYR A 128 76.08 47.88 9.70
C TYR A 128 77.24 48.25 8.75
N GLN A 129 76.96 48.62 7.50
CA GLN A 129 77.99 49.05 6.53
C GLN A 129 78.44 50.51 6.70
N THR A 130 77.62 51.36 7.32
CA THR A 130 77.93 52.80 7.52
C THR A 130 78.53 53.13 8.89
N GLN A 131 78.78 52.12 9.72
CA GLN A 131 79.50 52.21 11.00
C GLN A 131 80.96 51.75 10.85
#